data_AF-A0A1F6QKG3-F1
#
_entry.id   AF-A0A1F6QKG3-F1
#
_cell.length_a   1.000
_cell.length_b   1.000
_cell.length_c   1.000
_cell.angle_alpha   90.00
_cell.angle_beta   90.00
_cell.angle_gamma   90.00
#
_symmetry.space_group_name_H-M   'P 1'
#
loop_
_entity.id
_entity.type
_entity.pdbx_description
1 polymer ?
#
loop_
_entity_poly.entity_id
_entity_poly.type
_entity_poly.pdbx_seq_one_letter_code
_entity_poly.pdbx_strand_id
1 'polypeptide(L)'
;MKKQNLVLVRNIFFKTFIVGLLFALLLFVMTATLWSHWAPLVFSIFQVNEKELGGIVVTSFINLRFFLIFILLVPAISLHWVIRSIKD
;
A
#
# COMPACT_ATOMS: atom_id res chain seq x y z
N MET A 1 -14.10 22.85 11.03
CA MET A 1 -12.80 22.67 10.33
C MET A 1 -12.84 23.48 9.04
N LYS A 2 -11.84 24.31 8.71
CA LYS A 2 -11.86 25.11 7.46
C LYS A 2 -11.82 24.16 6.24
N LYS A 3 -12.62 24.42 5.19
CA LYS A 3 -12.67 23.64 3.93
C LYS A 3 -11.26 23.35 3.36
N GLN A 4 -10.35 24.30 3.51
CA GLN A 4 -8.94 24.19 3.13
C GLN A 4 -8.21 23.02 3.82
N ASN A 5 -8.47 22.76 5.11
CA ASN A 5 -7.82 21.68 5.85
C ASN A 5 -8.30 20.31 5.34
N LEU A 6 -9.60 20.17 5.02
CA LEU A 6 -10.15 18.94 4.45
C LEU A 6 -9.54 18.63 3.07
N VAL A 7 -9.37 19.65 2.22
CA VAL A 7 -8.72 19.49 0.92
C VAL A 7 -7.26 19.05 1.07
N LEU A 8 -6.54 19.60 2.05
CA LEU A 8 -5.17 19.19 2.38
C LEU A 8 -5.10 17.71 2.77
N VAL A 9 -5.95 17.29 3.71
CA VAL A 9 -6.02 15.90 4.18
C VAL A 9 -6.31 14.96 3.01
N ARG A 10 -7.33 15.27 2.18
CA ARG A 10 -7.64 14.49 0.96
C ARG A 10 -6.44 14.35 0.03
N ASN A 11 -5.72 15.44 -0.23
CA ASN A 11 -4.54 15.41 -1.09
C ASN A 11 -3.39 14.60 -0.49
N ILE A 12 -3.19 14.63 0.83
CA ILE A 12 -2.20 13.78 1.50
C ILE A 12 -2.58 12.32 1.30
N PHE A 13 -3.83 11.93 1.57
CA PHE A 13 -4.28 10.55 1.36
C PHE A 13 -4.07 10.07 -0.08
N PHE A 14 -4.44 10.88 -1.09
CA PHE A 14 -4.22 10.52 -2.49
C PHE A 14 -2.74 10.44 -2.86
N LYS A 15 -1.90 11.38 -2.42
CA LYS A 15 -0.46 11.34 -2.70
C LYS A 15 0.20 10.12 -2.04
N THR A 16 -0.13 9.84 -0.78
CA THR A 16 0.35 8.65 -0.06
C THR A 16 -0.12 7.37 -0.76
N PHE A 17 -1.37 7.33 -1.24
CA PHE A 17 -1.87 6.20 -2.02
C PHE A 17 -1.06 5.97 -3.31
N ILE A 18 -0.76 7.03 -4.08
CA ILE A 18 0.02 6.92 -5.32
C ILE A 18 1.44 6.41 -5.02
N VAL A 19 2.12 6.98 -4.02
CA VAL A 19 3.46 6.54 -3.63
C VAL A 19 3.44 5.09 -3.15
N GLY A 20 2.45 4.72 -2.34
CA GLY A 20 2.26 3.35 -1.87
C GLY A 20 1.98 2.37 -3.00
N LEU A 21 1.23 2.77 -4.02
CA LEU A 21 0.95 1.97 -5.20
C LEU A 21 2.23 1.73 -6.04
N LEU A 22 3.05 2.77 -6.23
CA LEU A 22 4.34 2.64 -6.90
C LEU A 22 5.27 1.67 -6.14
N PHE A 23 5.29 1.77 -4.81
CA PHE A 23 6.06 0.86 -3.97
C PHE A 23 5.55 -0.58 -4.04
N ALA A 24 4.22 -0.77 -4.05
CA ALA A 24 3.60 -2.09 -4.23
C ALA A 24 3.96 -2.72 -5.58
N LEU A 25 3.96 -1.93 -6.66
CA LEU A 25 4.39 -2.37 -7.98
C LEU A 25 5.86 -2.75 -8.01
N LEU A 26 6.73 -1.91 -7.42
CA LEU A 26 8.16 -2.21 -7.32
C LEU A 26 8.39 -3.53 -6.57
N LEU A 27 7.76 -3.71 -5.42
CA LEU A 27 7.82 -4.96 -4.65
C LEU A 27 7.31 -6.14 -5.46
N PHE A 28 6.20 -5.99 -6.17
CA PHE A 28 5.65 -7.05 -7.01
C PHE A 28 6.64 -7.47 -8.10
N VAL A 29 7.25 -6.52 -8.79
CA VAL A 29 8.27 -6.80 -9.82
C VAL A 29 9.48 -7.48 -9.20
N MET A 30 10.00 -6.98 -8.07
CA MET A 30 11.12 -7.61 -7.37
C MET A 30 10.80 -9.04 -6.92
N THR A 31 9.61 -9.28 -6.38
CA THR A 31 9.17 -10.61 -5.99
C THR A 31 9.03 -11.52 -7.21
N ALA A 32 8.43 -11.05 -8.30
CA ALA A 32 8.16 -11.89 -9.47
C ALA A 32 9.41 -12.21 -10.30
N THR A 33 10.34 -11.26 -10.42
CA THR A 33 11.50 -11.39 -11.33
C THR A 33 12.81 -11.71 -10.61
N LEU A 34 12.99 -11.26 -9.37
CA LEU A 34 14.23 -11.44 -8.61
C LEU A 34 14.12 -12.51 -7.51
N TRP A 35 13.02 -13.28 -7.43
CA TRP A 35 12.82 -14.32 -6.40
C TRP A 35 14.06 -15.19 -6.19
N SER A 36 14.61 -15.71 -7.30
CA SER A 36 15.79 -16.60 -7.30
C SER A 36 17.06 -15.99 -6.72
N HIS A 37 17.15 -14.65 -6.66
CA HIS A 37 18.34 -13.95 -6.20
C HIS A 37 18.28 -13.61 -4.71
N TRP A 38 17.11 -13.15 -4.23
CA TRP A 38 16.98 -12.70 -2.84
C TRP A 38 16.36 -13.74 -1.90
N ALA A 39 15.52 -14.65 -2.39
CA ALA A 39 14.88 -15.67 -1.55
C ALA A 39 15.91 -16.60 -0.86
N PRO A 40 17.01 -17.06 -1.53
CA PRO A 40 18.03 -17.87 -0.88
C PRO A 40 18.75 -17.15 0.28
N LEU A 41 18.97 -15.83 0.14
CA LEU A 41 19.53 -15.02 1.22
C LEU A 41 18.60 -14.98 2.42
N VAL A 42 17.30 -14.83 2.18
CA VAL A 42 16.29 -14.83 3.24
C VAL A 42 16.17 -16.20 3.91
N PHE A 43 16.22 -17.29 3.14
CA PHE A 43 16.28 -18.65 3.70
C PHE A 43 17.49 -18.82 4.63
N SER A 44 18.66 -18.34 4.22
CA SER A 44 19.88 -18.44 5.01
C SER A 44 19.87 -17.58 6.27
N ILE A 45 19.35 -16.35 6.20
CA ILE A 45 19.38 -15.40 7.32
C ILE A 45 18.31 -15.74 8.36
N PHE A 46 17.11 -16.05 7.90
CA PHE A 46 15.94 -16.24 8.77
C PHE A 46 15.60 -17.71 9.03
N GLN A 47 16.35 -18.65 8.44
CA GLN A 47 16.14 -20.09 8.58
C GLN A 47 14.70 -20.54 8.25
N VAL A 48 14.06 -19.85 7.30
CA VAL A 48 12.70 -20.15 6.84
C VAL A 48 12.73 -21.02 5.59
N ASN A 49 11.70 -21.86 5.42
CA ASN A 49 11.55 -22.66 4.21
C ASN A 49 10.80 -21.90 3.10
N GLU A 50 10.82 -22.44 1.87
CA GLU A 50 10.20 -21.81 0.70
C GLU A 50 8.70 -21.60 0.86
N LYS A 51 8.01 -22.56 1.48
CA LYS A 51 6.55 -22.51 1.69
C LYS A 51 6.16 -21.40 2.66
N GLU A 52 6.91 -21.26 3.75
CA GLU A 52 6.72 -20.20 4.74
C GLU A 52 6.99 -18.84 4.13
N LEU A 53 8.11 -18.67 3.42
CA LEU A 53 8.43 -17.40 2.78
C LEU A 53 7.37 -17.01 1.74
N GLY A 54 6.91 -17.95 0.91
CA GLY A 54 5.82 -17.73 -0.03
C GLY A 54 4.54 -17.29 0.66
N GLY A 55 4.17 -17.95 1.77
CA GLY A 55 3.02 -17.55 2.59
C GLY A 55 3.15 -16.16 3.18
N ILE A 56 4.32 -15.81 3.72
CA ILE A 56 4.62 -14.48 4.27
C ILE A 56 4.48 -13.43 3.17
N VAL A 57 5.10 -13.64 2.02
CA VAL A 57 5.09 -12.68 0.90
C VAL A 57 3.66 -12.44 0.39
N VAL A 58 2.88 -13.50 0.18
CA VAL A 58 1.47 -13.39 -0.22
C VAL A 58 0.67 -12.61 0.83
N THR A 59 0.87 -12.91 2.11
CA THR A 59 0.20 -12.23 3.22
C THR A 59 0.59 -10.75 3.27
N SER A 60 1.86 -10.41 3.04
CA SER A 60 2.34 -9.04 2.93
C SER A 60 1.66 -8.29 1.78
N PHE A 61 1.48 -8.91 0.61
CA PHE A 61 0.75 -8.28 -0.51
C PHE A 61 -0.73 -8.08 -0.19
N ILE A 62 -1.38 -9.03 0.49
CA ILE A 62 -2.77 -8.88 0.95
C ILE A 62 -2.89 -7.69 1.91
N ASN A 63 -2.02 -7.63 2.92
CA ASN A 63 -2.00 -6.54 3.89
C ASN A 63 -1.71 -5.19 3.24
N LEU A 64 -0.75 -5.13 2.32
CA LEU A 64 -0.42 -3.94 1.56
C LEU A 64 -1.62 -3.47 0.73
N ARG A 65 -2.26 -4.38 -0.02
CA ARG A 65 -3.47 -4.08 -0.78
C ARG A 65 -4.59 -3.57 0.12
N PHE A 66 -4.80 -4.22 1.27
CA PHE A 66 -5.82 -3.81 2.23
C PHE A 66 -5.53 -2.39 2.74
N PHE A 67 -4.30 -2.11 3.13
CA PHE A 67 -3.89 -0.79 3.61
C PHE A 67 -4.09 0.29 2.54
N LEU A 68 -3.59 0.07 1.31
CA LEU A 68 -3.72 1.04 0.22
C LEU A 68 -5.19 1.34 -0.11
N ILE A 69 -6.04 0.31 -0.18
CA ILE A 69 -7.44 0.51 -0.56
C ILE A 69 -8.26 1.06 0.61
N PHE A 70 -8.28 0.36 1.74
CA PHE A 70 -9.22 0.66 2.82
C PHE A 70 -8.74 1.78 3.75
N ILE A 71 -7.43 1.92 3.96
CA ILE A 71 -6.89 2.92 4.87
C ILE A 71 -6.55 4.22 4.13
N LEU A 72 -6.17 4.15 2.84
CA LEU A 72 -5.83 5.35 2.08
C LEU A 72 -6.91 5.77 1.08
N LEU A 73 -7.25 4.91 0.13
CA LEU A 73 -8.13 5.29 -0.99
C LEU A 73 -9.56 5.55 -0.55
N VAL A 74 -10.15 4.67 0.27
CA VAL A 74 -11.53 4.82 0.76
C VAL A 74 -11.71 6.14 1.53
N PRO A 75 -10.86 6.49 2.52
CA PRO A 75 -10.93 7.79 3.18
C PRO A 75 -10.71 8.97 2.24
N ALA A 76 -9.81 8.85 1.25
CA ALA A 76 -9.58 9.90 0.26
C ALA A 76 -10.85 10.20 -0.56
N ILE A 77 -11.54 9.16 -1.03
CA ILE A 77 -12.77 9.27 -1.79
C ILE A 77 -13.91 9.79 -0.90
N SER A 78 -14.03 9.27 0.33
CA SER A 78 -15.02 9.74 1.29
C SER A 78 -14.87 11.25 1.56
N LEU A 79 -13.64 11.70 1.83
CA LEU A 79 -13.32 13.11 2.00
C LEU A 79 -13.65 13.95 0.77
N HIS A 80 -13.43 13.43 -0.44
CA HIS A 80 -13.82 14.12 -1.67
C HIS A 80 -15.33 14.43 -1.70
N TRP A 81 -16.18 13.46 -1.35
CA TRP A 81 -17.63 13.65 -1.29
C TRP A 81 -18.06 14.58 -0.17
N VAL A 82 -17.45 14.48 1.01
CA VAL A 82 -17.71 15.40 2.15
C VAL A 82 -17.37 16.85 1.78
N ILE A 83 -16.22 17.08 1.13
CA ILE A 83 -15.85 18.44 0.69
C ILE A 83 -16.86 18.98 -0.33
N ARG A 84 -17.39 18.11 -1.21
CA ARG A 84 -18.38 18.49 -2.22
C ARG A 84 -19.76 18.79 -1.64
N SER A 85 -20.15 18.15 -0.54
CA SER A 85 -21.43 18.40 0.12
C SER A 85 -21.45 19.68 0.97
N ILE A 86 -20.27 20.20 1.34
CA ILE A 86 -20.14 21.50 2.00
C ILE A 86 -20.42 22.59 0.96
N LYS A 87 -21.64 23.11 0.97
CA LYS A 87 -22.06 24.31 0.21
C LYS A 87 -21.27 25.52 0.75
N ASP A 88 -20.77 26.35 -0.17
CA ASP A 88 -20.16 27.64 0.19
C ASP A 88 -21.16 28.54 0.93
#